data_AF-A0A4R3AN96-F1
#
_entry.id   AF-A0A4R3AN96-F1
#
_cell.length_a   1.000
_cell.length_b   1.000
_cell.length_c   1.000
_cell.angle_alpha   90.00
_cell.angle_beta   90.00
_cell.angle_gamma   90.00
#
_symmetry.space_group_name_H-M   'P 1'
#
loop_
_entity.id
_entity.type
_entity.pdbx_description
1 polymer ?
#
loop_
_entity_poly.entity_id
_entity_poly.type
_entity_poly.pdbx_seq_one_letter_code
_entity_poly.pdbx_strand_id
1 'polypeptide(L)'
;MHFVYKIIIILFSEVLLSLLFWLFTPKSVNNKKFDPKSTVKGILERLFMTYSLCQGFPHVLTLFGALKLGTRLKRADKEDTPENIKKEAAYNDYYLIGNLISVALSIFYYTLFK
;
A
#
# COMPACT_ATOMS: atom_id res chain seq x y z
N MET A 1 -18.34 -17.83 -16.12
CA MET A 1 -16.89 -18.12 -16.02
C MET A 1 -16.01 -16.88 -16.01
N HIS A 2 -16.43 -15.76 -16.61
CA HIS A 2 -15.62 -14.53 -16.61
C HIS A 2 -15.41 -13.89 -15.22
N PHE A 3 -16.36 -13.96 -14.31
CA PHE A 3 -16.19 -13.34 -12.99
C PHE A 3 -15.17 -14.08 -12.09
N VAL A 4 -15.12 -15.40 -12.19
CA VAL A 4 -14.28 -16.25 -11.34
C VAL A 4 -12.79 -16.05 -11.66
N TYR A 5 -12.40 -15.95 -12.95
CA TYR A 5 -11.00 -15.69 -13.30
C TYR A 5 -10.53 -14.31 -12.83
N LYS A 6 -11.41 -13.29 -12.85
CA LYS A 6 -11.08 -11.94 -12.35
C LYS A 6 -10.74 -11.98 -10.86
N ILE A 7 -11.53 -12.72 -10.07
CA ILE A 7 -11.28 -12.92 -8.63
C ILE A 7 -9.97 -13.68 -8.40
N ILE A 8 -9.68 -14.72 -9.20
CA ILE A 8 -8.43 -15.49 -9.07
C ILE A 8 -7.21 -14.60 -9.35
N ILE A 9 -7.27 -13.73 -10.37
CA ILE A 9 -6.18 -12.79 -10.67
C ILE A 9 -5.95 -11.84 -9.49
N ILE A 10 -7.01 -11.32 -8.87
CA ILE A 10 -6.92 -10.42 -7.72
C ILE A 10 -6.31 -11.14 -6.51
N LEU A 11 -6.76 -12.35 -6.21
CA LEU A 11 -6.18 -13.15 -5.13
C LEU A 11 -4.70 -13.44 -5.39
N PHE A 12 -4.34 -13.79 -6.62
CA PHE A 12 -2.96 -14.04 -7.01
C PHE A 12 -2.09 -12.78 -6.90
N SER A 13 -2.58 -11.62 -7.33
CA SER A 13 -1.85 -10.35 -7.22
C SER A 13 -1.70 -9.89 -5.78
N GLU A 14 -2.70 -10.13 -4.90
CA GLU A 14 -2.58 -9.86 -3.47
C GLU A 14 -1.54 -10.75 -2.78
N VAL A 15 -1.47 -12.03 -3.14
CA VAL A 15 -0.44 -12.97 -2.66
C VAL A 15 0.93 -12.55 -3.17
N LEU A 16 1.06 -12.24 -4.47
CA LEU A 16 2.30 -11.79 -5.08
C LEU A 16 2.79 -10.49 -4.44
N LEU A 17 1.88 -9.53 -4.22
CA LEU A 17 2.21 -8.27 -3.58
C LEU A 17 2.65 -8.47 -2.12
N SER A 18 1.96 -9.32 -1.37
CA SER A 18 2.36 -9.66 0.00
C SER A 18 3.76 -10.30 0.05
N LEU A 19 4.09 -11.11 -0.96
CA LEU A 19 5.40 -11.74 -1.11
C LEU A 19 6.48 -10.72 -1.52
N LEU A 20 6.16 -9.78 -2.41
CA LEU A 20 7.05 -8.66 -2.76
C LEU A 20 7.32 -7.77 -1.55
N PHE A 21 6.29 -7.39 -0.79
CA PHE A 21 6.49 -6.63 0.46
C PHE A 21 7.36 -7.41 1.43
N TRP A 22 7.18 -8.72 1.57
CA TRP A 22 8.04 -9.54 2.42
C TRP A 22 9.51 -9.56 1.95
N LEU A 23 9.75 -9.68 0.64
CA LEU A 23 11.10 -9.72 0.05
C LEU A 23 11.80 -8.35 0.14
N PHE A 24 11.07 -7.28 -0.16
CA PHE A 24 11.61 -5.93 -0.28
C PHE A 24 11.57 -5.14 1.03
N THR A 25 10.89 -5.61 2.09
CA THR A 25 10.97 -4.94 3.40
C THR A 25 12.40 -5.00 3.92
N PRO A 26 13.13 -3.88 4.00
CA PRO A 26 14.49 -3.91 4.52
C PRO A 26 14.46 -4.26 6.01
N LYS A 27 15.35 -5.19 6.44
CA LYS A 27 15.52 -5.57 7.86
C LYS A 27 15.73 -4.37 8.81
N SER A 28 16.23 -3.24 8.28
CA SER A 28 16.45 -1.99 9.00
C SER A 28 15.15 -1.30 9.48
N VAL A 29 14.02 -1.56 8.83
CA VAL A 29 12.73 -0.88 9.09
C VAL A 29 11.79 -1.72 9.96
N ASN A 30 11.94 -3.05 9.99
CA ASN A 30 11.05 -3.91 10.76
C ASN A 30 11.78 -5.15 11.29
N ASN A 31 11.95 -5.25 12.61
CA ASN A 31 12.49 -6.45 13.27
C ASN A 31 11.46 -7.59 13.35
N LYS A 32 10.18 -7.34 13.06
CA LYS A 32 9.14 -8.38 12.99
C LYS A 32 8.94 -8.83 11.54
N LYS A 33 9.37 -10.06 11.23
CA LYS A 33 9.36 -10.69 9.87
C LYS A 33 8.02 -10.59 9.13
N PHE A 34 6.91 -10.40 9.83
CA PHE A 34 5.61 -10.07 9.27
C PHE A 34 4.83 -9.23 10.31
N ASP A 35 3.95 -8.35 9.85
CA ASP A 35 2.91 -7.75 10.69
C ASP A 35 1.54 -7.95 10.00
N PRO A 36 0.75 -8.95 10.42
CA PRO A 36 -0.52 -9.25 9.77
C PRO A 36 -1.50 -8.08 9.84
N LYS A 37 -1.40 -7.20 10.84
CA LYS A 37 -2.24 -6.00 10.91
C LYS A 37 -1.93 -5.03 9.77
N SER A 38 -0.64 -4.88 9.43
CA SER A 38 -0.20 -4.03 8.33
C SER A 38 -0.69 -4.56 6.98
N THR A 39 -0.57 -5.87 6.75
CA THR A 39 -1.04 -6.52 5.52
C THR A 39 -2.55 -6.40 5.35
N VAL A 40 -3.33 -6.69 6.41
CA VAL A 40 -4.80 -6.56 6.39
C VAL A 40 -5.23 -5.12 6.11
N LYS A 41 -4.55 -4.14 6.72
CA LYS A 41 -4.81 -2.72 6.44
C LYS A 41 -4.57 -2.42 4.96
N GLY A 42 -3.46 -2.87 4.39
CA GLY A 42 -3.14 -2.67 2.97
C GLY A 42 -4.17 -3.29 2.02
N ILE A 43 -4.67 -4.49 2.33
CA ILE A 43 -5.74 -5.14 1.56
C ILE A 43 -7.03 -4.32 1.64
N LEU A 44 -7.41 -3.86 2.83
CA LEU A 44 -8.63 -3.08 3.03
C LEU A 44 -8.58 -1.74 2.28
N GLU A 45 -7.42 -1.06 2.29
CA GLU A 45 -7.19 0.16 1.51
C GLU A 45 -7.39 -0.08 0.01
N ARG A 46 -6.81 -1.16 -0.55
CA ARG A 46 -6.95 -1.53 -1.97
C ARG A 46 -8.38 -1.92 -2.35
N LEU A 47 -9.07 -2.68 -1.50
CA LEU A 47 -10.47 -3.05 -1.71
C LEU A 47 -11.37 -1.80 -1.74
N PHE A 48 -11.21 -0.90 -0.76
CA PHE A 48 -11.98 0.35 -0.72
C PHE A 48 -11.67 1.24 -1.93
N MET A 49 -10.40 1.40 -2.29
CA MET A 49 -9.99 2.18 -3.46
C MET A 49 -10.54 1.61 -4.77
N THR A 50 -10.44 0.29 -4.96
CA THR A 50 -10.98 -0.40 -6.14
C THR A 50 -12.50 -0.27 -6.20
N TYR A 51 -13.20 -0.48 -5.09
CA TYR A 51 -14.65 -0.32 -5.01
C TYR A 51 -15.09 1.11 -5.39
N SER A 52 -14.46 2.13 -4.80
CA SER A 52 -14.78 3.53 -5.11
C SER A 52 -14.48 3.90 -6.56
N LEU A 53 -13.38 3.39 -7.14
CA LEU A 53 -13.09 3.58 -8.57
C LEU A 53 -14.16 2.92 -9.45
N CYS A 54 -14.60 1.70 -9.11
CA CYS A 54 -15.69 1.02 -9.82
C CYS A 54 -17.01 1.80 -9.76
N GLN A 55 -17.29 2.49 -8.67
CA GLN A 55 -18.45 3.38 -8.52
C GLN A 55 -18.29 4.72 -9.25
N GLY A 56 -17.14 4.99 -9.88
CA GLY A 56 -16.89 6.23 -10.61
C GLY A 56 -16.43 7.39 -9.73
N PHE A 57 -15.87 7.12 -8.54
CA PHE A 57 -15.33 8.14 -7.64
C PHE A 57 -13.79 8.22 -7.74
N PRO A 58 -13.20 8.94 -8.72
CA PRO A 58 -11.74 9.07 -8.86
C PRO A 58 -11.11 9.83 -7.68
N HIS A 59 -11.88 10.67 -6.98
CA HIS A 59 -11.47 11.42 -5.78
C HIS A 59 -10.96 10.53 -4.64
N VAL A 60 -11.25 9.22 -4.67
CA VAL A 60 -10.69 8.27 -3.70
C VAL A 60 -9.16 8.23 -3.74
N LEU A 61 -8.55 8.46 -4.92
CA LEU A 61 -7.10 8.49 -5.09
C LEU A 61 -6.47 9.66 -4.34
N THR A 62 -7.07 10.85 -4.46
CA THR A 62 -6.63 12.06 -3.75
C THR A 62 -6.89 11.97 -2.25
N LEU A 63 -8.03 11.43 -1.83
CA LEU A 63 -8.34 11.16 -0.42
C LEU A 63 -7.27 10.25 0.22
N PHE A 64 -6.95 9.12 -0.42
CA PHE A 64 -5.94 8.21 0.09
C PHE A 64 -4.54 8.81 0.10
N GLY A 65 -4.18 9.57 -0.94
CA GLY A 65 -2.92 10.31 -0.97
C GLY A 65 -2.80 11.24 0.24
N ALA A 66 -3.84 12.04 0.52
CA ALA A 66 -3.89 12.94 1.66
C ALA A 66 -3.84 12.21 3.01
N LEU A 67 -4.61 11.12 3.18
CA LEU A 67 -4.61 10.31 4.42
C LEU A 67 -3.23 9.71 4.71
N LYS A 68 -2.55 9.20 3.68
CA LYS A 68 -1.21 8.62 3.82
C LYS A 68 -0.14 9.68 4.09
N LEU A 69 -0.27 10.88 3.53
CA LEU A 69 0.61 12.00 3.84
C LEU A 69 0.39 12.54 5.25
N GLY A 70 -0.87 12.76 5.66
CA GLY A 70 -1.20 13.27 6.99
C GLY A 70 -0.75 12.35 8.13
N THR A 71 -0.83 11.03 7.94
CA THR A 71 -0.32 10.06 8.91
C THR A 71 1.20 9.92 8.93
N ARG A 72 1.91 10.31 7.85
CA ARG A 72 3.38 10.41 7.79
C ARG A 72 3.88 11.62 8.59
N LEU A 73 3.29 12.80 8.38
CA LEU A 73 3.72 14.06 9.02
C LEU A 73 3.78 13.95 10.56
N LYS A 74 2.78 13.32 11.18
CA LYS A 74 2.74 13.09 12.64
C LYS A 74 3.90 12.24 13.19
N ARG A 75 4.62 11.50 12.35
CA ARG A 75 5.77 10.67 12.78
C ARG A 75 7.12 11.39 12.69
N ALA A 76 7.24 12.38 11.81
CA ALA A 76 8.47 13.15 11.59
C ALA A 76 8.81 14.09 12.77
N ASP A 77 7.89 14.28 13.73
CA ASP A 77 8.13 15.07 14.95
C ASP A 77 8.98 14.34 16.01
N LYS A 78 9.74 13.29 15.66
CA LYS A 78 10.53 12.48 16.60
C LYS A 78 12.04 12.72 16.44
N GLU A 79 12.69 13.04 17.56
CA GLU A 79 14.14 13.29 17.77
C GLU A 79 15.09 13.19 16.56
N ASP A 80 15.54 14.37 16.11
CA ASP A 80 16.51 14.63 15.04
C ASP A 80 17.94 14.16 15.38
N THR A 81 18.15 12.85 15.49
CA THR A 81 19.52 12.29 15.48
C THR A 81 19.91 11.99 14.02
N PRO A 82 21.15 12.29 13.55
CA PRO A 82 21.56 12.05 12.16
C PRO A 82 21.40 10.59 11.68
N GLU A 83 21.43 9.62 12.59
CA GLU A 83 21.11 8.21 12.28
C GLU A 83 19.62 7.94 12.09
N ASN A 84 18.76 8.63 12.86
CA ASN A 84 17.30 8.51 12.76
C ASN A 84 16.81 9.17 11.47
N ILE A 85 17.35 10.32 11.08
CA ILE A 85 16.98 11.02 9.83
C ILE A 85 17.24 10.14 8.60
N LYS A 86 18.37 9.42 8.55
CA LYS A 86 18.66 8.48 7.45
C LYS A 86 17.71 7.28 7.43
N LYS A 87 17.36 6.74 8.59
CA LYS A 87 16.39 5.64 8.71
C LYS A 87 14.97 6.09 8.34
N GLU A 88 14.57 7.29 8.74
CA GLU A 88 13.29 7.89 8.37
C GLU A 88 13.18 8.19 6.88
N ALA A 89 14.24 8.70 6.25
CA ALA A 89 14.27 8.91 4.80
C ALA A 89 14.14 7.58 4.03
N ALA A 90 14.88 6.55 4.42
CA ALA A 90 14.76 5.22 3.81
C ALA A 90 13.37 4.60 4.03
N TYR A 91 12.76 4.84 5.20
CA TYR A 91 11.39 4.46 5.50
C TYR A 91 10.37 5.22 4.65
N ASN A 92 10.54 6.54 4.50
CA ASN A 92 9.75 7.45 3.67
C ASN A 92 9.68 6.96 2.22
N ASP A 93 10.83 6.60 1.65
CA ASP A 93 10.94 6.16 0.26
C ASP A 93 10.32 4.78 0.06
N TYR A 94 10.58 3.85 0.98
CA TYR A 94 9.96 2.53 0.97
C TYR A 94 8.43 2.61 1.01
N TYR A 95 7.88 3.42 1.91
CA TYR A 95 6.43 3.60 2.02
C TYR A 95 5.84 4.34 0.81
N LEU A 96 6.57 5.29 0.22
CA LEU A 96 6.14 5.97 -1.00
C LEU A 96 5.98 4.98 -2.16
N ILE A 97 7.00 4.14 -2.39
CA ILE A 97 6.97 3.11 -3.42
C ILE A 97 5.84 2.11 -3.16
N GLY A 98 5.69 1.61 -1.94
CA GLY A 98 4.62 0.68 -1.59
C GLY A 98 3.21 1.26 -1.79
N ASN A 99 3.04 2.55 -1.52
CA ASN A 99 1.77 3.25 -1.76
C ASN A 99 1.51 3.42 -3.26
N LEU A 100 2.53 3.77 -4.05
CA LEU A 100 2.41 3.89 -5.50
C LEU A 100 2.01 2.55 -6.14
N ILE A 101 2.65 1.45 -5.73
CA ILE A 101 2.31 0.11 -6.19
C ILE A 101 0.87 -0.25 -5.80
N SER A 102 0.42 0.12 -4.60
CA SER A 102 -0.96 -0.12 -4.15
C SER A 102 -2.00 0.65 -4.98
N VAL A 103 -1.68 1.89 -5.36
CA VAL A 103 -2.51 2.71 -6.27
C VAL A 103 -2.54 2.10 -7.66
N ALA A 104 -1.38 1.74 -8.22
CA ALA A 104 -1.28 1.11 -9.54
C ALA A 104 -2.09 -0.20 -9.60
N LEU A 105 -2.01 -1.03 -8.56
CA LEU A 105 -2.80 -2.27 -8.48
C LEU A 105 -4.29 -2.01 -8.39
N SER A 106 -4.75 -1.00 -7.65
CA SER A 106 -6.20 -0.72 -7.56
C SER A 106 -6.76 -0.17 -8.87
N ILE A 107 -5.96 0.61 -9.62
CA ILE A 107 -6.30 1.03 -10.99
C ILE A 107 -6.32 -0.16 -11.94
N PHE A 108 -5.37 -1.09 -11.79
CA PHE A 108 -5.36 -2.34 -12.55
C PHE A 108 -6.61 -3.19 -12.25
N TYR A 109 -6.99 -3.35 -10.98
CA TYR A 109 -8.21 -4.08 -10.58
C TYR A 109 -9.47 -3.41 -11.13
N TYR A 110 -9.55 -2.09 -11.06
CA TYR A 110 -10.64 -1.33 -11.68
C TYR A 110 -10.76 -1.62 -13.19
N THR A 111 -9.64 -1.58 -13.91
CA THR A 111 -9.60 -1.87 -15.35
C THR A 111 -10.00 -3.31 -15.67
N LEU A 112 -9.69 -4.24 -14.78
CA LEU A 112 -10.02 -5.65 -14.94
C LEU A 112 -11.51 -5.93 -14.68
N PHE A 113 -12.17 -5.16 -13.81
CA PHE A 113 -13.59 -5.28 -13.54
C PHE A 113 -14.50 -4.55 -14.53
N LYS A 114 -14.07 -3.39 -15.02
CA LYS A 114 -14.75 -2.65 -16.09
C LYS A 114 -14.70 -3.41 -17.42
#